data_AF-A0A9D5KA33-F1
#
_entry.id   AF-A0A9D5KA33-F1
#
_cell.length_a   1.000
_cell.length_b   1.000
_cell.length_c   1.000
_cell.angle_alpha   90.00
_cell.angle_beta   90.00
_cell.angle_gamma   90.00
#
_symmetry.space_group_name_H-M   'P 1'
#
loop_
_entity.id
_entity.type
_entity.pdbx_description
1 polymer ?
#
loop_
_entity_poly.entity_id
_entity_poly.type
_entity_poly.pdbx_seq_one_letter_code
_entity_poly.pdbx_strand_id
1 'polypeptide(L)'
;DKKIIPWAGFCEVHRRFRIVEVEAARKRHPEALLMVHPETDPEVFELADVVTSTGGMVRAAKENPHKSFIIGTEEGLIYRLRKENPDKEFFSLGSAKICENMKKIRLRHVLNALRNDQYRVEVDSEIARRAKHALDEMLHYV
;
A
#
# COMPACT_ATOMS: atom_id res chain seq x y z
N ASP A 1 -0.87 -8.64 24.48
CA ASP A 1 -0.03 -9.38 23.52
C ASP A 1 -0.58 -10.78 23.24
N LYS A 2 -0.46 -11.25 21.99
CA LYS A 2 -0.86 -12.60 21.55
C LYS A 2 0.32 -13.27 20.85
N LYS A 3 0.46 -14.59 21.00
CA LYS A 3 1.44 -15.40 20.25
C LYS A 3 0.97 -15.54 18.79
N ILE A 4 1.80 -15.09 17.84
CA ILE A 4 1.57 -15.23 16.40
C ILE A 4 2.43 -16.39 15.87
N ILE A 5 1.84 -17.27 15.06
CA ILE A 5 2.55 -18.36 14.36
C ILE A 5 2.54 -18.01 12.86
N PRO A 6 3.60 -17.36 12.34
CA PRO A 6 3.59 -16.83 10.98
C PRO A 6 3.97 -17.88 9.94
N TRP A 7 3.52 -17.65 8.70
CA TRP A 7 4.14 -18.24 7.51
C TRP A 7 5.32 -17.38 7.06
N ALA A 8 6.36 -17.97 6.45
CA ALA A 8 7.52 -17.24 5.94
C ALA A 8 7.24 -16.49 4.62
N GLY A 9 6.11 -15.77 4.56
CA GLY A 9 5.69 -14.94 3.42
C GLY A 9 6.05 -13.47 3.62
N PHE A 10 6.30 -12.78 2.52
CA PHE A 10 6.55 -11.33 2.51
C PHE A 10 6.18 -10.74 1.15
N CYS A 11 5.97 -9.42 1.10
CA CYS A 11 5.78 -8.71 -0.15
C CYS A 11 7.13 -8.28 -0.72
N GLU A 12 7.42 -8.66 -1.97
CA GLU A 12 8.68 -8.28 -2.64
C GLU A 12 8.82 -6.76 -2.77
N VAL A 13 7.72 -6.03 -2.94
CA VAL A 13 7.75 -4.58 -3.15
C VAL A 13 8.19 -3.88 -1.86
N HIS A 14 7.54 -4.19 -0.75
CA HIS A 14 7.74 -3.53 0.54
C HIS A 14 9.02 -3.96 1.26
N ARG A 15 9.52 -5.17 0.99
CA ARG A 15 10.79 -5.65 1.54
C ARG A 15 12.02 -4.94 0.95
N ARG A 16 11.84 -4.12 -0.08
CA ARG A 16 12.93 -3.36 -0.72
C ARG A 16 13.21 -2.03 -0.05
N PHE A 17 12.35 -1.59 0.88
CA PHE A 17 12.64 -0.40 1.68
C PHE A 17 13.74 -0.70 2.69
N ARG A 18 14.67 0.24 2.85
CA ARG A 18 15.81 0.10 3.77
C ARG A 18 15.91 1.30 4.71
N ILE A 19 16.47 1.09 5.90
CA ILE A 19 16.74 2.17 6.88
C ILE A 19 17.53 3.33 6.25
N VAL A 20 18.52 3.02 5.41
CA VAL A 20 19.31 4.05 4.71
C VAL A 20 18.48 4.97 3.83
N GLU A 21 17.35 4.47 3.27
CA GLU A 21 16.42 5.30 2.50
C GLU A 21 15.59 6.19 3.41
N VAL A 22 15.22 5.70 4.61
CA VAL A 22 14.53 6.51 5.65
C VAL A 22 15.42 7.66 6.09
N GLU A 23 16.67 7.37 6.45
CA GLU A 23 17.64 8.38 6.87
C GLU A 23 17.88 9.42 5.77
N ALA A 24 18.07 8.97 4.52
CA ALA A 24 18.27 9.88 3.39
C ALA A 24 17.03 10.74 3.11
N ALA A 25 15.82 10.16 3.20
CA ALA A 25 14.58 10.89 2.98
C ALA A 25 14.32 11.93 4.07
N ARG A 26 14.57 11.61 5.35
CA ARG A 26 14.47 12.57 6.47
C ARG A 26 15.48 13.71 6.34
N LYS A 27 16.71 13.44 5.90
CA LYS A 27 17.70 14.50 5.62
C LYS A 27 17.26 15.42 4.48
N ARG A 28 16.62 14.87 3.44
CA ARG A 28 16.16 15.64 2.27
C ARG A 28 14.87 16.42 2.53
N HIS A 29 13.98 15.86 3.34
CA HIS A 29 12.65 16.41 3.64
C HIS A 29 12.41 16.37 5.16
N PRO A 30 13.10 17.21 5.96
CA PRO A 30 13.06 17.14 7.42
C PRO A 30 11.67 17.38 8.02
N GLU A 31 10.85 18.20 7.35
CA GLU A 31 9.48 18.53 7.78
C GLU A 31 8.41 17.52 7.32
N ALA A 32 8.80 16.56 6.48
CA ALA A 32 7.86 15.62 5.89
C ALA A 32 7.55 14.46 6.84
N LEU A 33 6.26 14.15 6.96
CA LEU A 33 5.76 13.04 7.76
C LEU A 33 5.94 11.72 6.99
N LEU A 34 6.61 10.75 7.60
CA LEU A 34 6.86 9.43 7.03
C LEU A 34 5.69 8.48 7.32
N MET A 35 4.99 8.07 6.27
CA MET A 35 3.96 7.03 6.33
C MET A 35 4.46 5.77 5.63
N VAL A 36 4.39 4.61 6.29
CA VAL A 36 4.79 3.33 5.68
C VAL A 36 3.71 2.26 5.84
N HIS A 37 3.74 1.29 4.93
CA HIS A 37 2.84 0.15 4.96
C HIS A 37 3.31 -0.88 6.00
N PRO A 38 2.40 -1.56 6.74
CA PRO A 38 2.80 -2.61 7.70
C PRO A 38 3.47 -3.84 7.06
N GLU A 39 3.56 -3.92 5.73
CA GLU A 39 4.30 -4.98 5.02
C GLU A 39 5.81 -4.69 4.89
N THR A 40 6.29 -3.51 5.29
CA THR A 40 7.74 -3.24 5.33
C THR A 40 8.41 -4.02 6.48
N ASP A 41 9.72 -4.23 6.38
CA ASP A 41 10.46 -4.87 7.48
C ASP A 41 10.32 -4.04 8.78
N PRO A 42 10.32 -4.69 9.97
CA PRO A 42 10.14 -4.01 11.26
C PRO A 42 11.07 -2.83 11.49
N GLU A 43 12.34 -2.99 11.10
CA GLU A 43 13.36 -1.94 11.18
C GLU A 43 12.99 -0.65 10.40
N VAL A 44 12.13 -0.75 9.39
CA VAL A 44 11.65 0.40 8.61
C VAL A 44 10.41 1.01 9.26
N PHE A 45 9.42 0.20 9.64
CA PHE A 45 8.19 0.77 10.19
C PHE A 45 8.34 1.31 11.62
N GLU A 46 9.30 0.82 12.40
CA GLU A 46 9.63 1.38 13.71
C GLU A 46 10.16 2.83 13.63
N LEU A 47 10.64 3.25 12.45
CA LEU A 47 11.11 4.62 12.19
C LEU A 47 10.04 5.54 11.58
N ALA A 48 8.85 5.02 11.30
CA ALA A 48 7.78 5.75 10.64
C ALA A 48 6.92 6.53 11.65
N ASP A 49 6.39 7.67 11.21
CA ASP A 49 5.46 8.47 12.03
C ASP A 49 4.07 7.83 12.03
N VAL A 50 3.69 7.19 10.92
CA VAL A 50 2.41 6.48 10.76
C VAL A 50 2.63 5.16 10.04
N VAL A 51 2.17 4.07 10.65
CA VAL A 51 2.14 2.73 10.05
C VAL A 51 0.70 2.36 9.76
N THR A 52 0.32 2.28 8.49
CA THR A 52 -1.09 2.04 8.12
C THR A 52 -1.25 1.52 6.68
N SER A 53 -2.43 1.02 6.34
CA SER A 53 -2.76 0.58 4.98
C SER A 53 -2.80 1.75 4.00
N THR A 54 -2.82 1.48 2.69
CA THR A 54 -2.94 2.54 1.68
C THR A 54 -4.20 3.41 1.85
N GLY A 55 -5.32 2.81 2.28
CA GLY A 55 -6.54 3.55 2.63
C GLY A 55 -6.36 4.41 3.88
N GLY A 56 -5.62 3.92 4.87
CA GLY A 56 -5.24 4.70 6.05
C GLY A 56 -4.33 5.88 5.70
N MET A 57 -3.36 5.70 4.80
CA MET A 57 -2.47 6.77 4.34
C MET A 57 -3.23 7.89 3.64
N VAL A 58 -4.23 7.55 2.83
CA VAL A 58 -5.10 8.55 2.16
C VAL A 58 -5.91 9.34 3.19
N ARG A 59 -6.49 8.67 4.20
CA ARG A 59 -7.21 9.36 5.28
C ARG A 59 -6.28 10.24 6.11
N ALA A 60 -5.15 9.71 6.53
CA ALA A 60 -4.14 10.44 7.29
C ALA A 60 -3.65 11.67 6.52
N ALA A 61 -3.32 11.53 5.23
CA ALA A 61 -2.93 12.66 4.40
C ALA A 61 -4.02 13.72 4.28
N LYS A 62 -5.31 13.35 4.29
CA LYS A 62 -6.42 14.30 4.23
C LYS A 62 -6.60 15.06 5.55
N GLU A 63 -6.57 14.34 6.67
CA GLU A 63 -6.89 14.85 8.02
C GLU A 63 -5.70 15.55 8.69
N ASN A 64 -4.47 15.17 8.34
CA ASN A 64 -3.26 15.68 8.97
C ASN A 64 -2.89 17.09 8.44
N PRO A 65 -2.53 18.05 9.30
CA PRO A 65 -2.20 19.41 8.90
C PRO A 65 -0.85 19.56 8.17
N HIS A 66 0.04 18.56 8.22
CA HIS A 66 1.33 18.59 7.52
C HIS A 66 1.14 18.81 6.01
N LYS A 67 2.12 19.50 5.42
CA LYS A 67 2.12 19.85 3.99
C LYS A 67 2.93 18.90 3.14
N SER A 68 3.81 18.10 3.73
CA SER A 68 4.71 17.20 3.02
C SER A 68 4.73 15.82 3.67
N PHE A 69 4.79 14.78 2.84
CA PHE A 69 4.75 13.38 3.27
C PHE A 69 5.75 12.53 2.48
N ILE A 70 6.42 11.62 3.18
CA ILE A 70 7.24 10.56 2.58
C ILE A 70 6.42 9.26 2.62
N ILE A 71 6.33 8.56 1.50
CA ILE A 71 5.43 7.43 1.29
C ILE A 71 6.23 6.14 1.08
N GLY A 72 6.21 5.25 2.06
CA GLY A 72 6.81 3.91 2.04
C GLY A 72 5.81 2.83 1.65
N THR A 73 5.34 2.86 0.39
CA THR A 73 4.52 1.80 -0.21
C THR A 73 4.69 1.80 -1.75
N GLU A 74 3.84 1.08 -2.47
CA GLU A 74 3.85 1.07 -3.94
C GLU A 74 3.62 2.48 -4.53
N GLU A 75 4.44 2.86 -5.50
CA GLU A 75 4.51 4.21 -6.09
C GLU A 75 3.16 4.73 -6.61
N GLY A 76 2.29 3.84 -7.08
CA GLY A 76 0.97 4.20 -7.60
C GLY A 76 0.09 4.94 -6.60
N LEU A 77 0.32 4.76 -5.29
CA LEU A 77 -0.44 5.49 -4.27
C LEU A 77 -0.17 7.00 -4.33
N ILE A 78 1.06 7.42 -4.66
CA ILE A 78 1.45 8.85 -4.69
C ILE A 78 0.59 9.63 -5.69
N TYR A 79 0.24 9.03 -6.84
CA TYR A 79 -0.66 9.66 -7.80
C TYR A 79 -2.03 9.97 -7.17
N ARG A 80 -2.62 9.00 -6.45
CA ARG A 80 -3.91 9.18 -5.78
C ARG A 80 -3.81 10.24 -4.68
N LEU A 81 -2.75 10.20 -3.87
CA LEU A 81 -2.51 11.16 -2.80
C LEU A 81 -2.44 12.60 -3.33
N ARG A 82 -1.67 12.84 -4.40
CA ARG A 82 -1.58 14.15 -5.08
C ARG A 82 -2.93 14.59 -5.65
N LYS A 83 -3.67 13.67 -6.27
CA LYS A 83 -4.99 13.98 -6.85
C LYS A 83 -6.01 14.39 -5.79
N GLU A 84 -6.02 13.73 -4.64
CA GLU A 84 -6.97 13.99 -3.56
C GLU A 84 -6.51 15.12 -2.62
N ASN A 85 -5.23 15.49 -2.65
CA ASN A 85 -4.64 16.53 -1.79
C ASN A 85 -3.69 17.43 -2.61
N PRO A 86 -4.22 18.29 -3.51
CA PRO A 86 -3.40 19.05 -4.45
C PRO A 86 -2.48 20.08 -3.77
N ASP A 87 -2.81 20.53 -2.56
CA ASP A 87 -2.01 21.51 -1.80
C ASP A 87 -0.94 20.87 -0.90
N LYS A 88 -0.68 19.57 -1.08
CA LYS A 88 0.28 18.78 -0.28
C LYS A 88 1.30 18.10 -1.18
N GLU A 89 2.51 17.94 -0.67
CA GLU A 89 3.63 17.31 -1.35
C GLU A 89 3.81 15.87 -0.91
N PHE A 90 4.09 14.99 -1.87
CA PHE A 90 4.26 13.56 -1.63
C PHE A 90 5.53 13.07 -2.31
N PHE A 91 6.41 12.46 -1.52
CA PHE A 91 7.71 11.95 -1.93
C PHE A 91 7.76 10.43 -1.73
N SER A 92 8.39 9.71 -2.66
CA SER A 92 8.65 8.28 -2.50
C SER A 92 9.74 8.07 -1.45
N LEU A 93 9.62 7.02 -0.63
CA LEU A 93 10.70 6.61 0.26
C LEU A 93 11.82 5.98 -0.57
N GLY A 94 12.84 6.79 -0.89
CA GLY A 94 13.94 6.38 -1.75
C GLY A 94 13.52 6.26 -3.21
N SER A 95 13.99 5.20 -3.89
CA SER A 95 13.58 4.94 -5.28
C SER A 95 12.15 4.44 -5.37
N ALA A 96 11.44 4.79 -6.45
CA ALA A 96 10.06 4.36 -6.68
C ALA A 96 9.95 2.83 -6.61
N LYS A 97 9.04 2.32 -5.76
CA LYS A 97 8.81 0.88 -5.63
C LYS A 97 7.56 0.46 -6.42
N ILE A 98 7.76 -0.34 -7.46
CA ILE A 98 6.73 -0.76 -8.41
C ILE A 98 6.37 -2.23 -8.21
N CYS A 99 5.07 -2.51 -8.10
CA CYS A 99 4.56 -3.88 -8.20
C CYS A 99 4.34 -4.25 -9.67
N GLU A 100 5.19 -5.10 -10.24
CA GLU A 100 5.10 -5.48 -11.66
C GLU A 100 3.76 -6.12 -12.00
N ASN A 101 3.21 -6.95 -11.11
CA ASN A 101 1.91 -7.59 -11.30
C ASN A 101 0.77 -6.57 -11.37
N MET A 102 0.77 -5.52 -10.53
CA MET A 102 -0.24 -4.46 -10.63
C MET A 102 -0.13 -3.70 -11.96
N LYS A 103 1.07 -3.50 -12.49
CA LYS A 103 1.29 -2.75 -13.75
C LYS A 103 1.06 -3.58 -15.01
N LYS A 104 0.65 -4.85 -14.90
CA LYS A 104 0.14 -5.64 -16.03
C LYS A 104 -1.15 -5.06 -16.60
N ILE A 105 -1.96 -4.39 -15.77
CA ILE A 105 -3.23 -3.78 -16.21
C ILE A 105 -2.94 -2.43 -16.90
N ARG A 106 -3.38 -2.29 -18.16
CA ARG A 106 -3.23 -1.09 -18.99
C ARG A 106 -4.60 -0.70 -19.56
N LEU A 107 -4.76 0.55 -20.00
CA LEU A 107 -6.03 1.06 -20.55
C LEU A 107 -6.62 0.17 -21.66
N ARG A 108 -5.78 -0.31 -22.59
CA ARG A 108 -6.20 -1.24 -23.65
C ARG A 108 -6.74 -2.57 -23.11
N HIS A 109 -6.19 -3.07 -22.00
CA HIS A 109 -6.64 -4.32 -21.38
C HIS A 109 -8.01 -4.11 -20.75
N VAL A 110 -8.24 -2.98 -20.08
CA VAL A 110 -9.55 -2.61 -19.52
C VAL A 110 -10.59 -2.43 -20.62
N LEU A 111 -10.24 -1.74 -21.71
CA LEU A 111 -11.11 -1.57 -22.86
C LEU A 111 -11.51 -2.93 -23.48
N ASN A 112 -10.53 -3.80 -23.72
CA ASN A 112 -10.78 -5.12 -24.30
C ASN A 112 -11.56 -6.03 -23.36
N ALA A 113 -11.34 -5.91 -22.05
CA ALA A 113 -12.08 -6.64 -21.04
C ALA A 113 -13.57 -6.29 -21.09
N LEU A 114 -13.88 -4.99 -21.08
CA LEU A 114 -15.26 -4.49 -21.14
C LEU A 114 -15.94 -4.80 -22.49
N ARG A 115 -15.23 -4.66 -23.61
CA ARG A 115 -15.77 -4.91 -24.95
C ARG A 115 -16.17 -6.37 -25.18
N ASN A 116 -15.43 -7.29 -24.58
CA ASN A 116 -15.57 -8.72 -24.84
C ASN A 116 -16.11 -9.49 -23.62
N ASP A 117 -16.55 -8.78 -22.58
CA ASP A 117 -17.01 -9.36 -21.30
C ASP A 117 -16.05 -10.41 -20.72
N GLN A 118 -14.75 -10.08 -20.71
CA GLN A 118 -13.68 -10.98 -20.29
C GLN A 118 -12.69 -10.28 -19.34
N TYR A 119 -11.97 -10.98 -18.47
CA TYR A 119 -12.01 -12.41 -18.24
C TYR A 119 -12.97 -12.73 -17.09
N ARG A 120 -13.81 -13.75 -17.26
CA ARG A 120 -14.64 -14.26 -16.17
C ARG A 120 -13.75 -14.91 -15.12
N VAL A 121 -13.83 -14.43 -13.87
CA VAL A 121 -13.15 -15.03 -12.73
C VAL A 121 -14.08 -16.06 -12.12
N GLU A 122 -13.64 -17.31 -12.06
CA GLU A 122 -14.37 -18.41 -11.45
C GLU A 122 -13.51 -19.03 -10.33
N VAL A 123 -14.18 -19.46 -9.26
CA VAL A 123 -13.56 -20.13 -8.12
C VAL A 123 -14.40 -21.37 -7.84
N ASP A 124 -13.74 -22.50 -7.56
CA ASP A 124 -14.42 -23.73 -7.17
C ASP A 124 -15.43 -23.47 -6.03
N SER A 125 -16.62 -24.06 -6.12
CA SER A 125 -17.74 -23.73 -5.25
C SER A 125 -17.45 -24.04 -3.77
N GLU A 126 -16.71 -25.11 -3.49
CA GLU A 126 -16.37 -25.48 -2.12
C GLU A 126 -15.27 -24.57 -1.57
N ILE A 127 -14.29 -24.19 -2.39
CA ILE A 127 -13.30 -23.17 -2.03
C ILE A 127 -13.99 -21.83 -1.74
N ALA A 128 -14.88 -21.38 -2.64
CA ALA A 128 -15.59 -20.12 -2.52
C ALA A 128 -16.45 -20.07 -1.25
N ARG A 129 -17.17 -21.14 -0.93
CA ARG A 129 -18.00 -21.25 0.28
C ARG A 129 -17.17 -21.06 1.55
N ARG A 130 -16.03 -21.74 1.64
CA ARG A 130 -15.14 -21.68 2.82
C ARG A 130 -14.42 -20.33 2.94
N ALA A 131 -13.93 -19.80 1.83
CA ALA A 131 -13.29 -18.48 1.80
C ALA A 131 -14.28 -17.36 2.15
N LYS A 132 -15.52 -17.44 1.65
CA LYS A 132 -16.58 -16.48 1.96
C LYS A 132 -16.89 -16.44 3.44
N HIS A 133 -17.01 -17.59 4.11
CA HIS A 133 -17.24 -17.63 5.56
C HIS A 133 -16.16 -16.86 6.34
N ALA A 134 -14.88 -17.07 6.01
CA ALA A 134 -13.80 -16.33 6.66
C ALA A 134 -13.86 -14.81 6.39
N LEU A 135 -14.26 -14.43 5.17
CA LEU A 135 -14.43 -13.02 4.80
C LEU A 135 -15.63 -12.37 5.51
N ASP A 136 -16.77 -13.07 5.60
CA ASP A 136 -17.97 -12.59 6.29
C ASP A 136 -17.67 -12.34 7.78
N GLU A 137 -16.97 -13.28 8.42
CA GLU A 137 -16.51 -13.11 9.81
C GLU A 137 -15.57 -11.92 9.95
N MET A 138 -14.60 -11.74 9.03
CA MET A 138 -13.74 -10.56 9.05
C MET A 138 -14.56 -9.27 9.02
N LEU A 139 -15.53 -9.17 8.09
CA LEU A 139 -16.40 -8.00 7.91
C LEU A 139 -17.34 -7.73 9.10
N HIS A 140 -17.67 -8.75 9.89
CA HIS A 140 -18.49 -8.59 11.09
C HIS A 140 -17.78 -7.78 12.19
N TYR A 141 -16.44 -7.79 12.21
CA TYR A 141 -15.61 -7.14 13.23
C TYR A 141 -14.91 -5.84 12.76
N VAL A 142 -15.16 -5.35 11.53
CA VAL A 142 -14.54 -4.13 10.98
C VAL A 142 -15.37 -2.89 11.24
#